data_AF-A0A7R9EJJ4-F1
#
_entry.id   AF-A0A7R9EJJ4-F1
#
_cell.length_a   1.000
_cell.length_b   1.000
_cell.length_c   1.000
_cell.angle_alpha   90.00
_cell.angle_beta   90.00
_cell.angle_gamma   90.00
#
_symmetry.space_group_name_H-M   'P 1'
#
loop_
_entity.id
_entity.type
_entity.pdbx_description
1 polymer ?
#
loop_
_entity_poly.entity_id
_entity_poly.type
_entity_poly.pdbx_seq_one_letter_code
_entity_poly.pdbx_strand_id
1 'polypeptide(L)'
;MAGRGGRGRGRAAMSFNIEQLGFSKGEALPGPVLAPPPLYPPLANRPVPLQDTPESEYLLTLKKDFVDYLHDSPAYLQHTVTKKDIERYSDRYQTLAKGQGQLKLDWSRFPKELRPHVKIKTTSRKRKLQGAISGGKPAKIAKKNVDITST
;
A
#
# COMPACT_ATOMS: atom_id res chain seq x y z
N MET A 1 61.42 47.18 -27.19
CA MET A 1 60.99 46.03 -28.02
C MET A 1 59.76 45.43 -27.38
N ALA A 2 58.70 45.28 -28.17
CA ALA A 2 57.33 44.99 -27.73
C ALA A 2 57.07 43.50 -27.47
N GLY A 3 56.01 43.22 -26.69
CA GLY A 3 55.29 41.93 -26.63
C GLY A 3 55.27 41.35 -25.22
N ARG A 4 54.15 40.90 -24.65
CA ARG A 4 52.80 40.63 -25.14
C ARG A 4 51.84 40.80 -23.97
N GLY A 5 50.72 41.47 -24.23
CA GLY A 5 49.62 41.62 -23.28
C GLY A 5 49.07 40.27 -22.82
N GLY A 6 49.19 40.00 -21.52
CA GLY A 6 48.44 38.96 -20.83
C GLY A 6 46.98 39.37 -20.77
N ARG A 7 46.21 38.92 -21.76
CA ARG A 7 44.76 39.10 -21.83
C ARG A 7 44.12 38.48 -20.61
N GLY A 8 43.65 39.33 -19.70
CA GLY A 8 42.82 38.94 -18.56
C GLY A 8 41.61 38.17 -19.05
N ARG A 9 41.51 36.91 -18.62
CA ARG A 9 40.34 36.06 -18.84
C ARG A 9 39.13 36.75 -18.21
N GLY A 10 38.08 36.91 -19.02
CA GLY A 10 36.94 37.76 -18.73
C GLY A 10 36.27 37.49 -17.39
N ARG A 11 36.24 38.52 -16.54
CA ARG A 11 35.11 38.71 -15.62
C ARG A 11 33.92 39.04 -16.51
N ALA A 12 32.94 38.13 -16.58
CA ALA A 12 31.68 38.42 -17.26
C ALA A 12 31.10 39.71 -16.64
N ALA A 13 30.84 40.73 -17.47
CA ALA A 13 30.16 41.93 -17.03
C ALA A 13 28.76 41.51 -16.58
N MET A 14 28.53 41.49 -15.25
CA MET A 14 27.23 41.18 -14.70
C MET A 14 26.25 42.27 -15.14
N SER A 15 25.03 41.89 -15.54
CA SER A 15 24.00 42.82 -16.02
C SER A 15 23.40 43.71 -14.91
N PHE A 16 23.85 43.55 -13.66
CA PHE A 16 23.39 44.27 -12.48
C PHE A 16 24.59 44.82 -11.68
N ASN A 17 24.35 45.88 -10.91
CA ASN A 17 25.38 46.54 -10.12
C ASN A 17 25.76 45.69 -8.89
N ILE A 18 26.98 45.16 -8.90
CA ILE A 18 27.54 44.32 -7.83
C ILE A 18 27.69 45.10 -6.50
N GLU A 19 27.94 46.42 -6.57
CA GLU A 19 28.06 47.29 -5.40
C GLU A 19 26.74 47.45 -4.62
N GLN A 20 25.59 47.37 -5.30
CA GLN A 20 24.27 47.41 -4.64
C GLN A 20 23.97 46.12 -3.86
N LEU A 21 24.66 45.02 -4.20
CA LEU A 21 24.57 43.74 -3.49
C LEU A 21 25.58 43.65 -2.32
N GLY A 22 26.31 44.74 -2.04
CA GLY A 22 27.24 44.82 -0.92
C GLY A 22 28.65 44.30 -1.21
N PHE A 23 28.98 43.96 -2.46
CA PHE A 23 30.33 43.58 -2.85
C PHE A 23 31.07 44.79 -3.41
N SER A 24 32.20 45.14 -2.80
CA SER A 24 33.06 46.22 -3.30
C SER A 24 33.84 45.80 -4.55
N LYS A 25 34.23 46.77 -5.39
CA LYS A 25 35.06 46.51 -6.57
C LYS A 25 36.38 45.86 -6.18
N GLY A 26 36.55 44.59 -6.55
CA GLY A 26 37.77 43.82 -6.26
C GLY A 26 37.62 42.81 -5.12
N GLU A 27 36.49 42.83 -4.41
CA GLU A 27 36.18 41.85 -3.37
C GLU A 27 35.95 40.45 -3.96
N ALA A 28 36.28 39.42 -3.17
CA ALA A 28 36.18 38.04 -3.60
C ALA A 28 34.70 37.62 -3.67
N LEU A 29 34.18 37.51 -4.88
CA LEU A 29 32.88 36.91 -5.15
C LEU A 29 32.89 35.42 -4.74
N PRO A 30 31.75 34.85 -4.33
CA PRO A 30 31.66 33.44 -4.03
C PRO A 30 32.15 32.61 -5.23
N GLY A 31 33.00 31.63 -4.95
CA GLY A 31 33.58 30.77 -5.97
C GLY A 31 32.52 29.96 -6.74
N PRO A 32 32.77 29.61 -8.02
CA PRO A 32 31.86 28.77 -8.77
C PRO A 32 31.78 27.37 -8.14
N VAL A 33 30.57 26.88 -7.91
CA VAL A 33 30.32 25.52 -7.44
C VAL A 33 30.57 24.56 -8.60
N LEU A 34 31.65 23.77 -8.52
CA LEU A 34 32.12 22.88 -9.60
C LEU A 34 31.31 21.58 -9.73
N ALA A 35 30.67 21.15 -8.66
CA ALA A 35 29.87 19.93 -8.59
C ALA A 35 28.69 20.12 -7.64
N PRO A 36 27.55 19.45 -7.86
CA PRO A 36 26.44 19.51 -6.92
C PRO A 36 26.88 18.99 -5.55
N PRO A 37 26.32 19.53 -4.46
CA PRO A 37 26.60 19.02 -3.12
C PRO A 37 26.19 17.54 -3.01
N PRO A 38 26.85 16.78 -2.13
CA PRO A 38 26.52 15.37 -1.93
C PRO A 38 25.09 15.21 -1.38
N LEU A 39 24.44 14.08 -1.71
CA LEU A 39 23.09 13.76 -1.24
C LEU A 39 22.99 13.74 0.30
N TYR A 40 24.05 13.29 0.96
CA TYR A 40 24.16 13.24 2.42
C TYR A 40 25.35 14.09 2.87
N PRO A 41 25.13 15.37 3.25
CA PRO A 41 26.19 16.19 3.81
C PRO A 41 26.65 15.63 5.17
N PRO A 42 27.96 15.72 5.49
CA PRO A 42 28.46 15.26 6.78
C PRO A 42 27.88 16.10 7.92
N LEU A 43 27.29 15.43 8.91
CA LEU A 43 26.74 16.08 10.10
C LEU A 43 27.84 16.25 11.16
N ALA A 44 27.87 17.43 11.80
CA ALA A 44 28.81 17.70 12.89
C ALA A 44 28.51 16.87 14.15
N ASN A 45 27.23 16.60 14.41
CA ASN A 45 26.77 15.90 15.61
C ASN A 45 26.13 14.56 15.27
N ARG A 46 26.38 13.56 16.10
CA ARG A 46 25.73 12.25 16.04
C ARG A 46 24.49 12.22 16.94
N PRO A 47 23.48 11.39 16.62
CA PRO A 47 22.34 11.21 17.51
C PRO A 47 22.77 10.61 18.85
N VAL A 48 21.99 10.90 19.89
CA VAL A 48 22.20 10.38 21.25
C VAL A 48 22.05 8.85 21.25
N PRO A 49 22.95 8.10 21.91
CA PRO A 49 22.84 6.64 22.01
C PRO A 49 21.57 6.24 22.78
N LEU A 50 21.05 5.06 22.47
CA LEU A 50 19.87 4.50 23.13
C LEU A 50 20.20 4.11 24.58
N GLN A 51 19.20 4.14 25.44
CA GLN A 51 19.32 3.76 26.85
C GLN A 51 19.07 2.25 27.00
N ASP A 52 20.12 1.51 27.40
CA ASP A 52 20.07 0.06 27.63
C ASP A 52 19.76 -0.22 29.10
N THR A 53 18.54 0.13 29.51
CA THR A 53 18.01 -0.11 30.85
C THR A 53 17.07 -1.32 30.83
N PRO A 54 16.94 -2.09 31.93
CA PRO A 54 16.01 -3.22 31.95
C PRO A 54 14.55 -2.79 31.74
N GLU A 55 14.20 -1.56 32.15
CA GLU A 55 12.88 -0.97 31.94
C GLU A 55 12.60 -0.71 30.45
N SER A 56 13.59 -0.19 29.70
CA SER A 56 13.44 0.07 28.26
C SER A 56 13.32 -1.22 27.46
N GLU A 57 14.04 -2.28 27.84
CA GLU A 57 13.90 -3.62 27.23
C GLU A 57 12.52 -4.23 27.48
N TYR A 58 11.99 -4.08 28.69
CA TYR A 58 10.64 -4.54 29.04
C TYR A 58 9.57 -3.82 28.20
N LEU A 59 9.64 -2.49 28.13
CA LEU A 59 8.70 -1.69 27.32
C LEU A 59 8.80 -2.01 25.83
N LEU A 60 10.00 -2.28 25.33
CA LEU A 60 10.22 -2.71 23.95
C LEU A 60 9.54 -4.05 23.67
N THR A 61 9.66 -5.01 24.59
CA THR A 61 9.00 -6.32 24.48
C THR A 61 7.49 -6.16 24.49
N LEU A 62 6.95 -5.42 25.46
CA LEU A 62 5.52 -5.10 25.51
C LEU A 62 5.00 -4.44 24.24
N LYS A 63 5.78 -3.51 23.66
CA LYS A 63 5.40 -2.84 22.41
C LYS A 63 5.28 -3.83 21.26
N LYS A 64 6.20 -4.80 21.15
CA LYS A 64 6.16 -5.84 20.12
C LYS A 64 4.92 -6.72 20.29
N ASP A 65 4.72 -7.23 21.51
CA ASP A 65 3.58 -8.10 21.82
C ASP A 65 2.25 -7.38 21.56
N PHE A 66 2.18 -6.08 21.84
CA PHE A 66 0.98 -5.27 21.57
C PHE A 66 0.70 -5.11 20.08
N VAL A 67 1.74 -4.96 19.25
CA VAL A 67 1.60 -4.91 17.79
C VAL A 67 1.07 -6.24 17.27
N ASP A 68 1.61 -7.36 17.74
CA ASP A 68 1.15 -8.70 17.36
C ASP A 68 -0.32 -8.92 17.80
N TYR A 69 -0.64 -8.55 19.03
CA TYR A 69 -2.01 -8.59 19.55
C TYR A 69 -2.98 -7.78 18.69
N LEU A 70 -2.60 -6.56 18.28
CA LEU A 70 -3.45 -5.72 17.42
C LEU A 70 -3.62 -6.33 16.03
N HIS A 71 -2.57 -6.93 15.45
CA HIS A 71 -2.63 -7.60 14.15
C HIS A 71 -3.55 -8.83 14.14
N ASP A 72 -3.56 -9.59 15.25
CA ASP A 72 -4.44 -10.74 15.43
C ASP A 72 -5.87 -10.35 15.84
N SER A 73 -6.04 -9.12 16.34
CA SER A 73 -7.34 -8.62 16.76
C SER A 73 -8.32 -8.55 15.58
N PRO A 74 -9.62 -8.79 15.81
CA PRO A 74 -10.63 -8.67 14.75
C PRO A 74 -10.84 -7.22 14.27
N ALA A 75 -10.25 -6.25 14.97
CA ALA A 75 -10.24 -4.84 14.59
C ALA A 75 -9.23 -4.52 13.49
N TYR A 76 -8.28 -5.41 13.21
CA TYR A 76 -7.35 -5.26 12.09
C TYR A 76 -8.04 -5.58 10.76
N LEU A 77 -8.54 -4.55 10.09
CA LEU A 77 -9.21 -4.68 8.80
C LEU A 77 -8.19 -4.85 7.67
N GLN A 78 -8.09 -6.08 7.13
CA GLN A 78 -7.31 -6.33 5.92
C GLN A 78 -8.09 -5.87 4.68
N HIS A 79 -7.38 -5.24 3.74
CA HIS A 79 -7.93 -4.92 2.44
C HIS A 79 -8.36 -6.21 1.71
N THR A 80 -9.62 -6.27 1.28
CA THR A 80 -10.13 -7.42 0.54
C THR A 80 -9.43 -7.50 -0.81
N VAL A 81 -8.57 -8.51 -0.99
CA VAL A 81 -7.92 -8.77 -2.28
C VAL A 81 -9.01 -9.03 -3.31
N THR A 82 -8.93 -8.32 -4.43
CA THR A 82 -9.83 -8.45 -5.58
C THR A 82 -9.95 -9.91 -6.01
N LYS A 83 -11.12 -10.27 -6.56
CA LYS A 83 -11.45 -11.63 -7.00
C LYS A 83 -10.30 -12.22 -7.83
N LYS A 84 -9.86 -13.42 -7.46
CA LYS A 84 -8.85 -14.17 -8.22
C LYS A 84 -9.39 -14.45 -9.63
N ASP A 85 -8.53 -14.34 -10.63
CA ASP A 85 -8.86 -14.55 -12.05
C ASP A 85 -9.35 -15.98 -12.34
N ILE A 86 -8.85 -16.96 -11.57
CA ILE A 86 -9.17 -18.38 -11.74
C ILE A 86 -9.62 -18.95 -10.40
N GLU A 87 -10.76 -19.65 -10.41
CA GLU A 87 -11.24 -20.43 -9.26
C GLU A 87 -10.42 -21.72 -9.15
N ARG A 88 -9.76 -21.93 -8.01
CA ARG A 88 -8.93 -23.12 -7.77
C ARG A 88 -9.54 -23.99 -6.70
N TYR A 89 -9.50 -25.31 -6.89
CA TYR A 89 -9.98 -26.27 -5.89
C TYR A 89 -9.30 -26.09 -4.51
N SER A 90 -8.04 -25.66 -4.50
CA SER A 90 -7.28 -25.38 -3.27
C SER A 90 -7.84 -24.22 -2.44
N ASP A 91 -8.66 -23.33 -3.02
CA ASP A 91 -9.27 -22.23 -2.28
C ASP A 91 -10.24 -22.71 -1.19
N ARG A 92 -10.83 -23.92 -1.36
CA ARG A 92 -11.69 -24.53 -0.34
C ARG A 92 -10.99 -24.74 1.00
N TYR A 93 -9.68 -24.96 1.00
CA TYR A 93 -8.90 -25.17 2.23
C TYR A 93 -8.26 -23.88 2.76
N GLN A 94 -8.07 -22.86 1.92
CA GLN A 94 -7.50 -21.58 2.34
C GLN A 94 -8.48 -20.68 3.11
N THR A 95 -9.78 -20.82 2.84
CA THR A 95 -10.83 -20.00 3.45
C THR A 95 -11.06 -20.34 4.92
N LEU A 96 -10.91 -21.62 5.29
CA LEU A 96 -11.04 -22.08 6.68
C LEU A 96 -9.90 -21.58 7.59
N ALA A 97 -8.69 -21.42 7.03
CA ALA A 97 -7.51 -20.98 7.78
C ALA A 97 -7.49 -19.46 8.06
N LYS A 98 -8.26 -18.66 7.33
CA LYS A 98 -8.24 -17.18 7.40
C LYS A 98 -9.37 -16.58 8.23
N GLY A 99 -9.96 -17.35 9.12
CA GLY A 99 -11.05 -16.90 9.98
C GLY A 99 -10.57 -15.92 11.06
N GLN A 100 -10.15 -14.71 10.67
CA GLN A 100 -10.11 -13.59 11.60
C GLN A 100 -11.54 -13.40 12.11
N GLY A 101 -11.74 -13.48 13.43
CA GLY A 101 -13.06 -13.45 14.05
C GLY A 101 -13.86 -12.22 13.62
N GLN A 102 -15.17 -12.36 13.47
CA GLN A 102 -16.03 -11.21 13.20
C GLN A 102 -16.06 -10.30 14.43
N LEU A 103 -15.74 -9.01 14.24
CA LEU A 103 -15.95 -7.97 15.24
C LEU A 103 -17.44 -7.92 15.62
N LYS A 104 -17.75 -8.16 16.89
CA LYS A 104 -19.10 -7.99 17.44
C LYS A 104 -19.26 -6.54 17.88
N LEU A 105 -20.11 -5.79 17.18
CA LEU A 105 -20.39 -4.38 17.46
C LEU A 105 -21.86 -4.19 17.88
N ASP A 106 -22.08 -3.37 18.91
CA ASP A 106 -23.42 -2.95 19.35
C ASP A 106 -23.96 -1.84 18.45
N TRP A 107 -24.74 -2.20 17.43
CA TRP A 107 -25.32 -1.28 16.43
C TRP A 107 -26.33 -0.26 16.98
N SER A 108 -26.67 -0.31 18.27
CA SER A 108 -27.50 0.69 18.95
C SER A 108 -26.73 1.98 19.22
N ARG A 109 -25.40 1.90 19.37
CA ARG A 109 -24.52 3.04 19.68
C ARG A 109 -23.98 3.74 18.43
N PHE A 110 -24.18 3.15 17.25
CA PHE A 110 -23.70 3.67 15.98
C PHE A 110 -24.83 4.26 15.12
N PRO A 111 -24.55 5.27 14.30
CA PRO A 111 -25.51 5.76 13.31
C PRO A 111 -25.93 4.65 12.35
N LYS A 112 -27.18 4.71 11.90
CA LYS A 112 -27.82 3.65 11.09
C LYS A 112 -27.12 3.41 9.74
N GLU A 113 -26.39 4.40 9.23
CA GLU A 113 -25.67 4.37 7.95
C GLU A 113 -24.47 3.42 7.96
N LEU A 114 -23.86 3.16 9.12
CA LEU A 114 -22.71 2.27 9.24
C LEU A 114 -23.08 0.80 9.29
N ARG A 115 -24.37 0.47 9.37
CA ARG A 115 -24.83 -0.91 9.46
C ARG A 115 -24.55 -1.62 8.13
N PRO A 116 -23.86 -2.78 8.13
CA PRO A 116 -23.55 -3.51 6.90
C PRO A 116 -24.86 -3.91 6.23
N HIS A 117 -25.13 -3.29 5.08
CA HIS A 117 -26.29 -3.62 4.28
C HIS A 117 -25.99 -4.89 3.48
N VAL A 118 -26.26 -6.07 4.08
CA VAL A 118 -26.15 -7.34 3.35
C VAL A 118 -27.17 -7.30 2.21
N LYS A 119 -26.71 -7.04 0.99
CA LYS A 119 -27.51 -7.25 -0.22
C LYS A 119 -27.72 -8.76 -0.31
N ILE A 120 -28.85 -9.23 0.24
CA ILE A 120 -29.33 -10.58 0.02
C ILE A 120 -29.41 -10.72 -1.50
N LYS A 121 -28.51 -11.51 -2.09
CA LYS A 121 -28.64 -11.93 -3.48
C LYS A 121 -29.90 -12.78 -3.50
N THR A 122 -31.04 -12.16 -3.79
CA THR A 122 -32.27 -12.89 -4.08
C THR A 122 -31.91 -13.86 -5.18
N THR A 123 -31.88 -15.15 -4.84
CA THR A 123 -31.74 -16.24 -5.81
C THR A 123 -32.67 -15.90 -6.97
N SER A 124 -32.10 -15.81 -8.15
CA SER A 124 -32.79 -15.50 -9.40
C SER A 124 -34.19 -16.13 -9.39
N ARG A 125 -35.21 -15.27 -9.53
CA ARG A 125 -36.59 -15.72 -9.75
C ARG A 125 -36.55 -16.78 -10.86
N LYS A 126 -36.93 -18.03 -10.54
CA LYS A 126 -37.18 -19.06 -11.56
C LYS A 126 -38.13 -18.44 -12.58
N ARG A 127 -37.65 -18.20 -13.81
CA ARG A 127 -38.51 -17.77 -14.91
C ARG A 127 -39.52 -18.89 -15.12
N LYS A 128 -40.79 -18.62 -14.81
CA LYS A 128 -41.91 -19.48 -15.17
C LYS A 128 -42.05 -19.35 -16.69
N LEU A 129 -41.57 -20.35 -17.44
CA LEU A 129 -41.87 -20.50 -18.86
C LEU A 129 -43.39 -20.65 -18.98
N GLN A 130 -44.07 -19.61 -19.47
CA GLN A 130 -45.45 -19.71 -19.93
C GLN A 130 -45.43 -20.17 -21.38
N GLY A 131 -46.35 -21.08 -21.69
CA GLY A 131 -46.25 -22.02 -22.79
C GLY A 131 -46.42 -21.43 -24.17
N ALA A 132 -45.79 -22.10 -25.12
CA ALA A 132 -46.33 -22.29 -26.46
C ALA A 132 -46.51 -23.79 -26.66
N ILE A 133 -47.74 -24.17 -27.00
CA ILE A 133 -48.20 -25.52 -27.29
C ILE A 133 -47.58 -25.97 -28.62
N SER A 134 -46.86 -27.08 -28.63
CA SER A 134 -46.88 -28.02 -29.78
C SER A 134 -46.28 -29.36 -29.35
N GLY A 135 -46.96 -30.43 -29.75
CA GLY A 135 -46.85 -31.77 -29.17
C GLY A 135 -45.49 -32.45 -29.24
N GLY A 136 -45.29 -33.37 -28.29
CA GLY A 136 -44.17 -34.30 -28.25
C GLY A 136 -44.02 -34.90 -26.86
N LYS A 137 -44.50 -36.13 -26.64
CA LYS A 137 -44.34 -36.85 -25.37
C LYS A 137 -42.83 -36.98 -25.06
N PRO A 138 -42.33 -36.63 -23.85
CA PRO A 138 -40.94 -36.93 -23.52
C PRO A 138 -40.79 -38.42 -23.20
N ALA A 139 -39.97 -39.10 -23.98
CA ALA A 139 -39.54 -40.47 -23.74
C ALA A 139 -38.82 -40.58 -22.38
N LYS A 140 -39.14 -41.62 -21.61
CA LYS A 140 -38.48 -41.94 -20.34
C LYS A 140 -37.04 -42.35 -20.63
N ILE A 141 -36.08 -41.48 -20.32
CA ILE A 141 -34.65 -41.84 -20.30
C ILE A 141 -34.41 -42.67 -19.03
N ALA A 142 -34.15 -43.96 -19.21
CA ALA A 142 -33.76 -44.87 -18.15
C ALA A 142 -32.36 -44.51 -17.66
N LYS A 143 -32.20 -44.29 -16.35
CA LYS A 143 -30.89 -44.17 -15.71
C LYS A 143 -30.25 -45.57 -15.68
N LYS A 144 -29.22 -45.78 -16.49
CA LYS A 144 -28.29 -46.90 -16.27
C LYS A 144 -27.30 -46.47 -15.19
N ASN A 145 -27.34 -47.14 -14.05
CA ASN A 145 -26.27 -47.06 -13.07
C ASN A 145 -25.05 -47.78 -13.65
N VAL A 146 -23.90 -47.12 -13.65
CA VAL A 146 -22.61 -47.75 -13.96
C VAL A 146 -21.93 -47.96 -12.62
N ASP A 147 -21.85 -49.23 -12.21
CA ASP A 147 -21.10 -49.64 -11.04
C ASP A 147 -19.60 -49.52 -11.37
N ILE A 148 -18.91 -48.64 -10.66
CA ILE A 148 -17.45 -48.56 -10.73
C ILE A 148 -16.92 -49.61 -9.74
N THR A 149 -16.64 -50.80 -10.24
CA THR A 149 -15.85 -51.79 -9.50
C THR A 149 -14.40 -51.33 -9.47
N SER A 150 -13.89 -51.22 -8.24
CA SER A 150 -12.50 -50.99 -7.87
C SER A 150 -11.55 -52.07 -8.41
N THR A 151 -10.41 -51.63 -8.93
CA THR A 151 -9.17 -52.41 -9.00
C THR A 151 -8.02 -51.57 -8.49
#